data_AF-B0C1S8-F1
#
_entry.id   AF-B0C1S8-F1
#
_cell.length_a   1.000
_cell.length_b   1.000
_cell.length_c   1.000
_cell.angle_alpha   90.00
_cell.angle_beta   90.00
_cell.angle_gamma   90.00
#
_symmetry.space_group_name_H-M   'P 1'
#
loop_
_entity.id
_entity.type
_entity.pdbx_description
1 polymer ?
#
loop_
_entity_poly.entity_id
_entity_poly.type
_entity_poly.pdbx_seq_one_letter_code
_entity_poly.pdbx_strand_id
1 'polypeptide(L)'
;MKHLLIPLFILGCISLLTGYFRFIVDDKGNIPINRFRLTGCIGDVLVGMVLGTSDLCARQLSDKAKSALLVYGGIALFFLGFQLGT
;
A
#
# COMPACT_ATOMS: atom_id res chain seq x y z
N MET A 1 3.15 26.10 6.84
CA MET A 1 2.29 24.90 6.84
C MET A 1 1.98 24.38 5.43
N LYS A 2 1.53 25.22 4.46
CA LYS A 2 1.22 24.77 3.08
C LYS A 2 2.40 24.13 2.31
N HIS A 3 3.64 24.53 2.57
CA HIS A 3 4.85 23.94 1.97
C HIS A 3 5.13 22.50 2.43
N LEU A 4 4.62 22.08 3.59
CA LEU A 4 4.74 20.70 4.08
C LEU A 4 3.65 19.78 3.49
N LEU A 5 2.63 20.34 2.86
CA LEU A 5 1.46 19.61 2.40
C LEU A 5 1.77 18.80 1.13
N ILE A 6 2.40 19.43 0.15
CA ILE A 6 2.86 18.81 -1.11
C ILE A 6 3.75 17.58 -0.86
N PRO A 7 4.85 17.67 -0.07
CA PRO A 7 5.70 16.50 0.17
C PRO A 7 4.97 15.38 0.93
N LEU A 8 4.01 15.72 1.79
CA LEU A 8 3.23 14.74 2.55
C LEU A 8 2.26 13.96 1.65
N PHE A 9 1.63 14.64 0.70
CA PHE A 9 0.84 13.99 -0.36
C PHE A 9 1.71 13.12 -1.27
N ILE A 10 2.87 13.62 -1.70
CA ILE A 10 3.80 12.85 -2.54
C ILE A 10 4.24 11.58 -1.80
N LEU A 11 4.63 11.68 -0.54
CA LEU A 11 5.02 10.52 0.29
C LEU A 11 3.86 9.55 0.50
N GLY A 12 2.64 10.05 0.70
CA GLY A 12 1.44 9.23 0.80
C GLY A 12 1.19 8.43 -0.49
N CYS A 13 1.23 9.10 -1.65
CA CYS A 13 1.07 8.46 -2.96
C CYS A 13 2.16 7.43 -3.25
N ILE A 14 3.43 7.75 -2.97
CA ILE A 14 4.55 6.81 -3.15
C ILE A 14 4.36 5.59 -2.25
N SER A 15 3.96 5.79 -0.98
CA SER A 15 3.74 4.69 -0.03
C SER A 15 2.59 3.77 -0.47
N LEU A 16 1.47 4.36 -0.91
CA LEU A 16 0.34 3.61 -1.47
C LEU A 16 0.75 2.79 -2.70
N LEU A 17 1.46 3.43 -3.64
CA LEU A 17 1.87 2.79 -4.88
C LEU A 17 2.89 1.66 -4.61
N THR A 18 3.82 1.88 -3.69
CA THR A 18 4.82 0.87 -3.29
C THR A 18 4.16 -0.34 -2.62
N GLY A 19 3.22 -0.10 -1.71
CA GLY A 19 2.45 -1.18 -1.07
C GLY A 19 1.60 -1.95 -2.08
N TYR A 20 0.92 -1.25 -2.99
CA TYR A 20 0.15 -1.84 -4.08
C TYR A 20 1.01 -2.73 -4.98
N PHE A 21 2.14 -2.23 -5.47
CA PHE A 21 3.03 -2.99 -6.34
C PHE A 21 3.54 -4.26 -5.67
N ARG A 22 3.91 -4.18 -4.38
CA ARG A 22 4.37 -5.36 -3.64
C ARG A 22 3.32 -6.46 -3.49
N PHE A 23 2.03 -6.13 -3.53
CA PHE A 23 0.98 -7.15 -3.46
C PHE A 23 0.80 -7.91 -4.78
N ILE A 24 1.05 -7.27 -5.92
CA ILE A 24 0.82 -7.87 -7.24
C ILE A 24 2.06 -8.58 -7.79
N VAL A 25 3.25 -8.19 -7.33
CA VAL A 25 4.54 -8.76 -7.71
C VAL A 25 4.74 -10.16 -7.12
N ASP A 26 5.34 -11.05 -7.90
CA ASP A 26 5.72 -12.40 -7.49
C ASP A 26 7.08 -12.45 -6.77
N ASP A 27 7.47 -13.62 -6.27
CA ASP A 27 8.74 -13.83 -5.54
C ASP A 27 10.00 -13.49 -6.37
N LYS A 28 9.86 -13.39 -7.70
CA LYS A 28 10.93 -13.05 -8.65
C LYS A 28 10.90 -11.58 -9.06
N GLY A 29 10.00 -10.77 -8.51
CA GLY A 29 9.88 -9.36 -8.87
C GLY A 29 9.02 -9.09 -10.10
N ASN A 30 8.35 -10.10 -10.67
CA ASN A 30 7.57 -9.97 -11.90
C ASN A 30 6.08 -9.78 -11.60
N ILE A 31 5.37 -9.09 -12.48
CA ILE A 31 3.90 -9.02 -12.46
C ILE A 31 3.39 -10.05 -13.47
N PRO A 32 2.76 -11.15 -13.02
CA PRO A 32 2.21 -12.15 -13.92
C PRO A 32 1.18 -11.53 -14.87
N ILE A 33 1.25 -11.87 -16.15
CA ILE A 33 0.33 -11.33 -17.19
C ILE A 33 -1.14 -11.64 -16.87
N ASN A 34 -1.41 -12.76 -16.19
CA ASN A 34 -2.76 -13.11 -15.74
C ASN A 34 -3.29 -12.17 -14.64
N ARG A 35 -2.39 -11.57 -13.84
CA ARG A 35 -2.74 -10.58 -12.81
C ARG A 35 -2.99 -9.20 -13.40
N PHE A 36 -2.56 -8.93 -14.63
CA PHE A 36 -2.80 -7.65 -15.32
C PHE A 36 -4.29 -7.37 -15.60
N ARG A 37 -5.16 -8.38 -15.50
CA ARG A 37 -6.60 -8.19 -15.55
C ARG A 37 -7.04 -7.39 -14.33
N LEU A 38 -7.81 -6.33 -14.53
CA LEU A 38 -8.27 -5.41 -13.48
C LEU A 38 -8.80 -6.15 -12.22
N THR A 39 -9.59 -7.21 -12.43
CA THR A 39 -10.17 -8.03 -11.37
C THR A 39 -9.12 -8.87 -10.62
N GLY A 40 -8.07 -9.34 -11.32
CA GLY A 40 -6.95 -10.07 -10.73
C GLY A 40 -6.11 -9.17 -9.83
N CYS A 41 -5.70 -7.99 -10.33
CA CYS A 41 -5.00 -6.97 -9.55
C CYS A 41 -5.73 -6.58 -8.27
N ILE A 42 -7.03 -6.24 -8.36
CA ILE A 42 -7.82 -5.83 -7.19
C ILE A 42 -7.97 -7.01 -6.21
N GLY A 43 -8.21 -8.22 -6.72
CA GLY A 43 -8.30 -9.43 -5.91
C GLY A 43 -7.01 -9.70 -5.13
N ASP A 44 -5.86 -9.66 -5.79
CA ASP A 44 -4.55 -9.89 -5.16
C ASP A 44 -4.21 -8.83 -4.12
N VAL A 45 -4.59 -7.56 -4.36
CA VAL A 45 -4.41 -6.48 -3.38
C VAL A 45 -5.32 -6.68 -2.17
N LEU A 46 -6.59 -7.02 -2.36
CA LEU A 46 -7.51 -7.29 -1.26
C LEU A 46 -7.07 -8.49 -0.43
N VAL A 47 -6.71 -9.60 -1.07
CA VAL A 47 -6.20 -10.80 -0.41
C VAL A 47 -4.88 -10.51 0.30
N GLY A 48 -3.98 -9.77 -0.37
CA GLY A 48 -2.71 -9.32 0.18
C GLY A 48 -2.89 -8.45 1.43
N MET A 49 -3.85 -7.53 1.41
CA MET A 49 -4.22 -6.70 2.56
C MET A 49 -4.78 -7.53 3.71
N VAL A 50 -5.71 -8.45 3.46
CA VAL A 50 -6.28 -9.32 4.52
C VAL A 50 -5.18 -10.15 5.18
N LEU A 51 -4.31 -10.79 4.39
CA LEU A 51 -3.20 -11.58 4.91
C LEU A 51 -2.18 -10.71 5.64
N GLY A 52 -1.80 -9.57 5.07
CA GLY A 52 -0.88 -8.63 5.69
C GLY A 52 -1.40 -8.09 7.03
N THR A 53 -2.70 -7.80 7.13
CA THR A 53 -3.33 -7.38 8.39
C THR A 53 -3.39 -8.51 9.41
N SER A 54 -3.70 -9.74 8.97
CA SER A 54 -3.63 -10.93 9.83
C SER A 54 -2.22 -11.11 10.41
N ASP A 55 -1.19 -10.98 9.57
CA ASP A 55 0.21 -11.09 9.98
C ASP A 55 0.60 -9.98 10.96
N LEU A 56 0.16 -8.73 10.73
CA LEU A 56 0.34 -7.62 11.66
C LEU A 56 -0.32 -7.89 13.02
N CYS A 57 -1.55 -8.41 13.04
CA CYS A 57 -2.25 -8.82 14.27
C CYS A 57 -1.51 -9.94 15.01
N ALA A 58 -0.93 -10.88 14.26
CA ALA A 58 -0.07 -11.94 14.80
C ALA A 58 1.34 -11.46 15.18
N ARG A 59 1.64 -10.15 15.03
CA ARG A 59 2.96 -9.54 15.23
C ARG A 59 4.06 -10.16 14.36
N GLN A 60 3.70 -10.67 13.19
CA GLN A 60 4.62 -11.21 12.20
C GLN A 60 4.91 -10.15 11.14
N LEU A 61 6.20 -9.87 10.92
CA LEU A 61 6.68 -8.91 9.91
C LEU A 61 6.96 -9.60 8.57
N SER A 62 5.94 -10.26 8.02
CA SER A 62 6.00 -10.83 6.67
C SER A 62 6.08 -9.73 5.61
N ASP A 63 6.42 -10.09 4.36
CA ASP A 63 6.43 -9.11 3.27
C ASP A 63 5.02 -8.59 2.95
N LYS A 64 3.97 -9.38 3.19
CA LYS A 64 2.58 -8.91 3.12
C LYS A 64 2.25 -7.95 4.25
N ALA A 65 2.73 -8.20 5.47
CA ALA A 65 2.57 -7.31 6.61
C ALA A 65 3.24 -5.95 6.35
N LYS A 66 4.48 -5.94 5.84
CA LYS A 66 5.20 -4.70 5.45
C LYS A 66 4.45 -3.94 4.37
N SER A 67 3.89 -4.65 3.39
CA SER A 67 3.13 -4.04 2.29
C SER A 67 1.83 -3.42 2.78
N ALA A 68 1.10 -4.10 3.67
CA ALA A 68 -0.08 -3.57 4.32
C ALA A 68 0.24 -2.32 5.15
N LEU A 69 1.37 -2.33 5.88
CA LEU A 69 1.86 -1.18 6.65
C LEU A 69 2.12 0.04 5.76
N LEU A 70 2.73 -0.15 4.59
CA LEU A 70 2.94 0.92 3.61
C LEU A 70 1.63 1.49 3.06
N VAL A 71 0.65 0.62 2.79
CA VAL A 71 -0.68 1.06 2.36
C VAL A 71 -1.36 1.86 3.46
N TYR A 72 -1.44 1.32 4.69
CA TYR A 72 -2.07 2.02 5.82
C TYR A 72 -1.36 3.34 6.14
N GLY A 73 -0.03 3.37 6.13
CA GLY A 73 0.76 4.59 6.32
C GLY A 73 0.51 5.60 5.20
N GLY A 74 0.43 5.15 3.95
CA GLY A 74 0.10 5.99 2.80
C GLY A 74 -1.30 6.61 2.91
N ILE A 75 -2.31 5.82 3.31
CA ILE A 75 -3.67 6.31 3.58
C ILE A 75 -3.64 7.35 4.71
N ALA A 76 -2.97 7.06 5.81
CA ALA A 76 -2.88 7.97 6.96
C ALA A 76 -2.22 9.30 6.58
N LEU A 77 -1.12 9.26 5.84
CA LEU A 77 -0.45 10.46 5.31
C LEU A 77 -1.37 11.25 4.38
N PHE A 78 -2.09 10.57 3.50
CA PHE A 78 -3.03 11.22 2.58
C PHE A 78 -4.17 11.94 3.35
N PHE A 79 -4.75 11.28 4.35
CA PHE A 79 -5.78 11.88 5.22
C PHE A 79 -5.24 13.06 6.03
N LEU A 80 -4.05 12.93 6.63
CA LEU A 80 -3.41 14.02 7.36
C LEU A 80 -3.12 15.22 6.45
N GLY A 81 -2.64 14.97 5.22
CA GLY A 81 -2.43 16.02 4.22
C GLY A 81 -3.73 16.75 3.85
N PHE A 82 -4.84 16.02 3.72
CA PHE A 82 -6.15 16.60 3.43
C PHE A 82 -6.65 17.47 4.59
N GLN A 83 -6.55 16.96 5.82
CA GLN A 83 -6.99 17.68 7.01
C GLN A 83 -6.11 18.90 7.33
N LEU A 84 -4.80 18.86 7.06
CA LEU A 84 -3.92 20.03 7.20
C LEU A 84 -4.14 21.10 6.12
N GLY A 85 -4.80 20.73 5.02
CA GLY A 85 -5.04 21.59 3.86
C GLY A 85 -6.38 22.29 3.85
N THR A 86 -7.34 21.82 4.64
CA THR A 86 -8.65 22.44 4.87
C THR A 86 -8.55 23.48 5.98
#